data_AF-A0A927XRH5-F1
#
_entry.id   AF-A0A927XRH5-F1
#
_cell.length_a   1.000
_cell.length_b   1.000
_cell.length_c   1.000
_cell.angle_alpha   90.00
_cell.angle_beta   90.00
_cell.angle_gamma   90.00
#
_symmetry.space_group_name_H-M   'P 1'
#
loop_
_entity.id
_entity.type
_entity.pdbx_description
1 polymer ?
#
loop_
_entity_poly.entity_id
_entity_poly.type
_entity_poly.pdbx_seq_one_letter_code
_entity_poly.pdbx_strand_id
1 'polypeptide(L)'
;MKKIMTLVLALVLAFSCMCLTTSAEVEYDLTLRVEVFDRSIAGLNLEDCWQLHYAQKNFGDPNGIKLQFVPVSRWEEGDILTTQISGETAADICITYNGDLVNALIADGGVYALDDLVDQYGENIVAFLGENLLGYGAFDPDEDGVKTQYTIPARRISVVNQGAFVRSDWLKALDMEEPTNIDELEEYLYAAKEAELGGEMTIPFSYAIFTSNPMFAMRYYISAFVN
;
A
#
# COMPACT_ATOMS: atom_id res chain seq x y z
N MET A 1 64.34 9.46 27.27
CA MET A 1 63.85 10.42 26.25
C MET A 1 63.15 9.74 25.07
N LYS A 2 63.78 8.80 24.36
CA LYS A 2 63.16 8.12 23.19
C LYS A 2 61.82 7.43 23.49
N LYS A 3 61.71 6.66 24.58
CA LYS A 3 60.45 5.96 24.95
C LYS A 3 59.28 6.88 25.30
N ILE A 4 59.56 8.02 25.93
CA ILE A 4 58.54 9.03 26.29
C ILE A 4 58.06 9.72 25.02
N MET A 5 58.97 10.03 24.10
CA MET A 5 58.63 10.65 22.82
C MET A 5 57.80 9.71 21.93
N THR A 6 58.07 8.40 21.96
CA THR A 6 57.25 7.39 21.27
C THR A 6 55.86 7.27 21.89
N LEU A 7 55.73 7.34 23.22
CA LEU A 7 54.44 7.28 23.89
C LEU A 7 53.58 8.51 23.59
N VAL A 8 54.19 9.70 23.57
CA VAL A 8 53.51 10.96 23.22
C VAL A 8 53.08 10.95 21.76
N LEU A 9 53.92 10.46 20.83
CA LEU A 9 53.53 10.35 19.42
C LEU A 9 52.38 9.36 19.22
N ALA A 10 52.39 8.22 19.94
CA ALA A 10 51.32 7.22 19.87
C ALA A 10 49.98 7.75 20.43
N LEU A 11 50.03 8.54 21.51
CA LEU A 11 48.86 9.20 22.08
C LEU A 11 48.30 10.28 21.15
N VAL A 12 49.15 11.08 20.49
CA VAL A 12 48.72 12.09 19.52
C VAL A 12 48.11 11.43 18.27
N LEU A 13 48.67 10.30 17.80
CA LEU A 13 48.09 9.54 16.69
C LEU A 13 46.72 8.95 17.07
N ALA A 14 46.60 8.37 18.28
CA ALA A 14 45.35 7.83 18.79
C ALA A 14 44.25 8.89 18.98
N PHE A 15 44.64 10.10 19.41
CA PHE A 15 43.72 11.24 19.50
C PHE A 15 43.32 11.78 18.13
N SER A 16 44.22 11.75 17.14
CA SER A 16 43.92 12.18 15.76
C SER A 16 43.00 11.21 15.00
N CYS A 17 42.90 9.95 15.44
CA CYS A 17 41.94 8.98 14.91
C CYS A 17 40.54 9.09 15.54
N MET A 18 40.38 9.89 16.61
CA MET A 18 39.07 10.25 17.14
C MET A 18 38.54 11.51 16.45
N CYS A 19 38.40 11.46 15.12
CA CYS A 19 37.34 12.24 14.50
C CYS A 19 36.03 11.59 14.96
N LEU A 20 35.52 12.05 16.11
CA LEU A 20 34.11 11.89 16.42
C LEU A 20 33.36 12.60 15.29
N THR A 21 32.94 11.83 14.28
CA THR A 21 31.81 12.24 13.47
C THR A 21 30.62 12.24 14.40
N THR A 22 30.42 13.32 15.14
CA THR A 22 29.08 13.72 15.55
C THR A 22 28.33 13.91 14.24
N SER A 23 27.68 12.87 13.72
CA SER A 23 26.50 13.13 12.91
C SER A 23 25.61 13.94 13.84
N ALA A 24 25.24 15.15 13.44
CA ALA A 24 24.22 15.89 14.15
C ALA A 24 23.03 14.93 14.29
N GLU A 25 22.74 14.49 15.51
CA GLU A 25 21.54 13.73 15.78
C GLU A 25 20.40 14.69 15.45
N VAL A 26 19.59 14.33 14.45
CA VAL A 26 18.44 15.16 14.08
C VAL A 26 17.52 15.19 15.29
N GLU A 27 17.38 16.35 15.90
CA GLU A 27 16.40 16.58 16.96
C GLU A 27 15.03 16.67 16.29
N TYR A 28 14.06 15.88 16.79
CA TYR A 28 12.71 15.84 16.24
C TYR A 28 11.75 16.52 17.20
N ASP A 29 10.98 17.48 16.67
CA ASP A 29 9.99 18.26 17.44
C ASP A 29 8.61 17.56 17.47
N LEU A 30 8.36 16.66 16.53
CA LEU A 30 7.09 15.98 16.33
C LEU A 30 7.32 14.52 15.91
N THR A 31 6.46 13.61 16.37
CA THR A 31 6.33 12.26 15.79
C THR A 31 5.04 12.19 15.00
N LEU A 32 5.13 11.83 13.72
CA LEU A 32 3.99 11.59 12.84
C LEU A 32 3.80 10.09 12.66
N ARG A 33 2.66 9.57 13.10
CA ARG A 33 2.27 8.17 13.03
C ARG A 33 1.49 7.92 11.74
N VAL A 34 1.95 6.96 10.94
CA VAL A 34 1.37 6.63 9.63
C VAL A 34 1.04 5.15 9.58
N GLU A 35 -0.22 4.82 9.34
CA GLU A 35 -0.64 3.43 9.17
C GLU A 35 0.02 2.79 7.94
N VAL A 36 0.39 1.51 8.06
CA VAL A 36 0.82 0.68 6.94
C VAL A 36 0.15 -0.68 6.97
N PHE A 37 -0.26 -1.19 5.81
CA PHE A 37 -0.86 -2.51 5.73
C PHE A 37 0.15 -3.64 5.97
N ASP A 38 -0.11 -4.45 6.99
CA ASP A 38 0.52 -5.73 7.19
C ASP A 38 -0.23 -6.84 6.45
N ARG A 39 0.43 -7.41 5.45
CA ARG A 39 -0.05 -8.54 4.65
C ARG A 39 0.60 -9.86 5.05
N SER A 40 1.31 -9.89 6.18
CA SER A 40 2.03 -11.05 6.69
C SER A 40 3.01 -11.64 5.67
N ILE A 41 3.67 -10.77 4.89
CA ILE A 41 4.62 -11.18 3.87
C ILE A 41 5.92 -11.59 4.57
N ALA A 42 6.30 -12.86 4.44
CA ALA A 42 7.52 -13.37 5.04
C ALA A 42 8.75 -12.59 4.57
N GLY A 43 9.57 -12.14 5.52
CA GLY A 43 10.80 -11.38 5.26
C GLY A 43 10.60 -9.89 4.99
N LEU A 44 9.37 -9.38 5.00
CA LEU A 44 9.10 -7.95 4.93
C LEU A 44 8.99 -7.38 6.35
N ASN A 45 9.86 -6.42 6.68
CA ASN A 45 9.73 -5.62 7.89
C ASN A 45 9.07 -4.29 7.55
N LEU A 46 7.91 -4.04 8.15
CA LEU A 46 7.07 -2.86 7.90
C LEU A 46 7.38 -1.69 8.84
N GLU A 47 8.33 -1.87 9.76
CA GLU A 47 8.83 -0.84 10.67
C GLU A 47 10.27 -0.44 10.32
N ASP A 48 11.00 -1.27 9.57
CA ASP A 48 12.36 -1.02 9.10
C ASP A 48 12.54 -1.56 7.67
N CYS A 49 12.34 -0.68 6.68
CA CYS A 49 12.70 -0.95 5.29
C CYS A 49 13.12 0.32 4.55
N TRP A 50 13.72 0.14 3.37
CA TRP A 50 14.33 1.24 2.62
C TRP A 50 13.33 2.35 2.26
N GLN A 51 12.05 2.02 2.03
CA GLN A 51 11.00 3.01 1.73
C GLN A 51 10.76 3.93 2.92
N LEU A 52 10.76 3.39 4.15
CA LEU A 52 10.57 4.16 5.37
C LEU A 52 11.78 5.03 5.65
N HIS A 53 12.99 4.50 5.43
CA HIS A 53 14.23 5.28 5.50
C HIS A 53 14.26 6.40 4.47
N TYR A 54 13.78 6.14 3.26
CA TYR A 54 13.67 7.16 2.22
C TYR A 54 12.69 8.26 2.63
N ALA A 55 11.52 7.90 3.17
CA ALA A 55 10.54 8.86 3.67
C ALA A 55 11.10 9.68 4.84
N GLN A 56 11.73 9.03 5.81
CA GLN A 56 12.36 9.72 6.95
C GLN A 56 13.43 10.69 6.45
N LYS A 57 14.34 10.25 5.57
CA LYS A 57 15.44 11.09 5.08
C LYS A 57 14.99 12.29 4.24
N ASN A 58 13.98 12.12 3.38
CA ASN A 58 13.60 13.15 2.41
C ASN A 58 12.41 14.00 2.85
N PHE A 59 11.62 13.54 3.82
CA PHE A 59 10.50 14.28 4.38
C PHE A 59 10.65 14.50 5.89
N GLY A 60 10.93 13.47 6.68
CA GLY A 60 11.00 13.59 8.14
C GLY A 60 12.13 14.50 8.62
N ASP A 61 13.39 14.14 8.33
CA ASP A 61 14.59 14.85 8.81
C ASP A 61 14.62 16.32 8.39
N PRO A 62 14.30 16.70 7.13
CA PRO A 62 14.31 18.10 6.72
C PRO A 62 13.25 18.97 7.41
N ASN A 63 12.19 18.34 7.95
CA ASN A 63 11.09 19.03 8.62
C ASN A 63 11.09 18.85 10.15
N GLY A 64 12.13 18.20 10.72
CA GLY A 64 12.17 17.94 12.17
C GLY A 64 11.08 16.95 12.64
N ILE A 65 10.59 16.09 11.75
CA ILE A 65 9.51 15.13 12.03
C ILE A 65 10.08 13.72 12.09
N LYS A 66 9.81 13.01 13.19
CA LYS A 66 10.05 11.59 13.29
C LYS A 66 8.87 10.84 12.69
N LEU A 67 9.10 10.07 11.62
CA LEU A 67 8.08 9.17 11.09
C LEU A 67 8.05 7.88 11.91
N GLN A 68 6.85 7.48 12.31
CA GLN A 68 6.57 6.19 12.92
C GLN A 68 5.51 5.47 12.09
N PHE A 69 5.87 4.34 11.49
CA PHE A 69 4.92 3.53 10.74
C PHE A 69 4.25 2.53 11.68
N VAL A 70 2.92 2.44 11.62
CA VAL A 70 2.09 1.61 12.50
C VAL A 70 1.49 0.47 11.66
N PRO A 71 2.01 -0.76 11.80
CA PRO A 71 1.48 -1.90 11.06
C PRO A 71 0.06 -2.26 11.51
N VAL A 72 -0.86 -2.38 10.55
CA VAL A 72 -2.23 -2.83 10.78
C VAL A 72 -2.53 -4.02 9.85
N SER A 73 -3.03 -5.11 10.43
CA SER A 73 -3.42 -6.32 9.68
C SER A 73 -4.38 -5.94 8.56
N ARG A 74 -3.98 -6.19 7.30
CA ARG A 74 -4.85 -5.90 6.15
C ARG A 74 -6.17 -6.66 6.21
N TRP A 75 -6.18 -7.82 6.85
CA TRP A 75 -7.33 -8.71 6.91
C TRP A 75 -8.40 -8.22 7.88
N GLU A 76 -7.99 -7.47 8.90
CA GLU A 76 -8.83 -7.03 10.03
C GLU A 76 -8.82 -5.50 10.18
N GLU A 77 -8.27 -4.77 9.22
CA GLU A 77 -8.04 -3.33 9.32
C GLU A 77 -9.31 -2.56 9.69
N GLY A 78 -10.46 -2.86 9.09
CA GLY A 78 -11.72 -2.19 9.42
C GLY A 78 -12.07 -2.27 10.91
N ASP A 79 -11.95 -3.44 11.53
CA ASP A 79 -12.27 -3.64 12.95
C ASP A 79 -11.20 -3.02 13.86
N ILE A 80 -9.92 -3.18 13.49
CA ILE A 80 -8.79 -2.62 14.22
C ILE A 80 -8.86 -1.09 14.19
N LEU A 81 -9.02 -0.50 13.02
CA LEU A 81 -9.06 0.94 12.83
C LEU A 81 -10.27 1.56 13.55
N THR A 82 -11.46 0.94 13.45
CA THR A 82 -12.64 1.38 14.20
C THR A 82 -12.39 1.41 15.71
N THR A 83 -11.74 0.37 16.24
CA THR A 83 -11.37 0.28 17.65
C THR A 83 -10.34 1.35 18.03
N GLN A 84 -9.32 1.53 17.20
CA GLN A 84 -8.24 2.50 17.44
C GLN A 84 -8.74 3.94 17.41
N ILE A 85 -9.63 4.28 16.48
CA ILE A 85 -10.24 5.61 16.41
C ILE A 85 -11.11 5.86 17.65
N SER A 86 -11.98 4.92 18.00
CA SER A 86 -12.82 5.02 19.21
C SER A 86 -12.01 5.13 20.49
N GLY A 87 -10.81 4.52 20.51
CA GLY A 87 -9.88 4.58 21.62
C GLY A 87 -8.88 5.73 21.56
N GLU A 88 -8.98 6.65 20.60
CA GLU A 88 -8.02 7.76 20.38
C GLU A 88 -6.56 7.29 20.26
N THR A 89 -6.34 6.09 19.72
CA THR A 89 -5.02 5.47 19.53
C THR A 89 -4.66 5.22 18.07
N ALA A 90 -5.53 5.59 17.14
CA ALA A 90 -5.28 5.51 15.70
C ALA A 90 -4.01 6.29 15.31
N ALA A 91 -3.46 5.97 14.14
CA ALA A 91 -2.37 6.74 13.56
C ALA A 91 -2.88 8.14 13.11
N ASP A 92 -1.98 9.11 12.99
CA ASP A 92 -2.33 10.46 12.53
C ASP A 92 -2.77 10.44 11.06
N ILE A 93 -2.17 9.55 10.25
CA ILE A 93 -2.57 9.26 8.88
C ILE A 93 -2.96 7.78 8.80
N CYS A 94 -4.24 7.52 8.52
CA CYS A 94 -4.77 6.17 8.35
C CYS A 94 -4.95 5.84 6.85
N ILE A 95 -4.75 4.58 6.48
CA ILE A 95 -4.88 4.12 5.09
C ILE A 95 -5.95 3.05 5.05
N THR A 96 -7.11 3.37 4.48
CA THR A 96 -8.24 2.45 4.47
C THR A 96 -8.83 2.24 3.08
N TYR A 97 -9.40 1.06 2.86
CA TYR A 97 -10.29 0.77 1.73
C TYR A 97 -11.77 0.85 2.14
N ASN A 98 -12.06 1.09 3.42
CA ASN A 98 -13.40 1.07 3.97
C ASN A 98 -14.08 2.44 3.82
N GLY A 99 -14.70 2.66 2.66
CA GLY A 99 -15.42 3.91 2.38
C GLY A 99 -16.59 4.17 3.34
N ASP A 100 -17.25 3.12 3.83
CA ASP A 100 -18.38 3.27 4.76
C ASP A 100 -17.91 3.80 6.12
N LEU A 101 -16.78 3.29 6.63
CA LEU A 101 -16.15 3.83 7.85
C LEU A 101 -15.74 5.29 7.65
N VAL A 102 -15.11 5.62 6.53
CA VAL A 102 -14.72 7.02 6.22
C VAL A 102 -15.94 7.93 6.21
N ASN A 103 -17.03 7.54 5.55
CA ASN A 103 -18.26 8.33 5.50
C ASN A 103 -18.84 8.57 6.90
N ALA A 104 -18.86 7.54 7.75
CA ALA A 104 -19.33 7.67 9.12
C ALA A 104 -18.45 8.64 9.93
N LEU A 105 -17.13 8.54 9.80
CA LEU A 105 -16.20 9.44 10.49
C LEU A 105 -16.32 10.89 10.02
N ILE A 106 -16.57 11.12 8.73
CA ILE A 106 -16.82 12.46 8.21
C ILE A 106 -18.10 13.04 8.82
N ALA A 107 -19.19 12.25 8.85
CA ALA A 107 -20.46 12.68 9.44
C ALA A 107 -20.33 13.00 10.94
N ASP A 108 -19.49 12.26 11.66
CA ASP A 108 -19.22 12.47 13.09
C ASP A 108 -18.16 13.55 13.37
N GLY A 109 -17.58 14.18 12.34
CA GLY A 109 -16.51 15.17 12.47
C GLY A 109 -15.16 14.60 12.93
N GLY A 110 -14.96 13.30 12.79
CA GLY A 110 -13.73 12.58 13.17
C GLY A 110 -12.61 12.64 12.13
N VAL A 111 -12.85 13.25 10.96
CA VAL A 111 -11.84 13.48 9.90
C VAL A 111 -11.68 14.97 9.67
N TYR A 112 -10.44 15.41 9.53
CA TYR A 112 -10.12 16.81 9.27
C TYR A 112 -10.46 17.20 7.82
N ALA A 113 -11.09 18.35 7.62
CA ALA A 113 -11.32 18.91 6.29
C ALA A 113 -9.99 19.42 5.69
N LEU A 114 -9.73 19.10 4.43
CA LEU A 114 -8.44 19.28 3.79
C LEU A 114 -8.41 20.41 2.77
N ASP A 115 -9.52 21.06 2.42
CA ASP A 115 -9.56 22.06 1.33
C ASP A 115 -8.51 23.16 1.52
N ASP A 116 -8.47 23.81 2.68
CA ASP A 116 -7.48 24.84 2.99
C ASP A 116 -6.03 24.31 2.91
N LEU A 117 -5.80 23.06 3.34
CA LEU A 117 -4.48 22.44 3.31
C LEU A 117 -4.06 22.04 1.89
N VAL A 118 -4.99 21.58 1.07
CA VAL A 118 -4.77 21.24 -0.33
C VAL A 118 -4.50 22.51 -1.13
N ASP A 119 -5.26 23.58 -0.89
CA ASP A 119 -5.04 24.88 -1.53
C ASP A 119 -3.69 25.48 -1.14
N GLN A 120 -3.29 25.38 0.13
CA GLN A 120 -2.07 25.98 0.63
C GLN A 120 -0.81 25.16 0.33
N TYR A 121 -0.88 23.83 0.44
CA TYR A 121 0.30 22.95 0.40
C TYR A 121 0.21 21.83 -0.65
N GLY A 122 -0.93 21.68 -1.31
CA GLY A 122 -1.26 20.53 -2.16
C GLY A 122 -0.84 20.63 -3.63
N GLU A 123 -0.10 21.67 -4.07
CA GLU A 123 0.23 21.89 -5.49
C GLU A 123 0.74 20.62 -6.19
N ASN A 124 1.67 19.90 -5.56
CA ASN A 124 2.24 18.67 -6.12
C ASN A 124 1.25 17.51 -6.18
N ILE A 125 0.38 17.37 -5.16
CA ILE A 125 -0.57 16.25 -5.12
C ILE A 125 -1.75 16.48 -6.07
N VAL A 126 -2.21 17.73 -6.18
CA VAL A 126 -3.21 18.15 -7.16
C VAL A 126 -2.69 17.90 -8.58
N ALA A 127 -1.45 18.32 -8.88
CA ALA A 127 -0.82 18.06 -10.18
C ALA A 127 -0.67 16.55 -10.49
N PHE A 128 -0.37 15.74 -9.47
CA PHE A 128 -0.15 14.30 -9.64
C PHE A 128 -1.45 13.50 -9.82
N LEU A 129 -2.49 13.81 -9.04
CA LEU A 129 -3.77 13.10 -9.08
C LEU A 129 -4.69 13.66 -10.17
N GLY A 130 -4.67 14.97 -10.38
CA GLY A 130 -5.63 15.71 -11.18
C GLY A 130 -7.02 15.78 -10.54
N GLU A 131 -7.82 16.75 -10.98
CA GLU A 131 -9.16 17.05 -10.45
C GLU A 131 -10.08 15.83 -10.38
N ASN A 132 -10.08 15.01 -11.44
CA ASN A 132 -10.96 13.84 -11.53
C ASN A 132 -10.68 12.80 -10.43
N LEU A 133 -9.40 12.51 -10.16
CA LEU A 133 -9.05 11.51 -9.16
C LEU A 133 -9.16 12.10 -7.75
N LEU A 134 -8.73 13.35 -7.56
CA LEU A 134 -8.81 14.03 -6.26
C LEU A 134 -10.26 14.16 -5.79
N GLY A 135 -11.18 14.46 -6.70
CA GLY A 135 -12.61 14.60 -6.41
C GLY A 135 -13.31 13.35 -5.87
N TYR A 136 -12.70 12.16 -5.96
CA TYR A 136 -13.22 10.96 -5.28
C TYR A 136 -13.08 11.03 -3.75
N GLY A 137 -12.20 11.91 -3.24
CA GLY A 137 -12.03 12.14 -1.81
C GLY A 137 -12.83 13.32 -1.27
N ALA A 138 -13.68 13.93 -2.09
CA ALA A 138 -14.52 15.07 -1.73
C ALA A 138 -15.97 14.63 -1.43
N PHE A 139 -16.48 15.03 -0.26
CA PHE A 139 -17.77 14.61 0.29
C PHE A 139 -18.61 15.82 0.66
N ASP A 140 -19.93 15.66 0.62
CA ASP A 140 -20.93 16.66 1.03
C ASP A 140 -21.72 16.07 2.20
N PRO A 141 -21.20 16.19 3.44
CA PRO A 141 -21.87 15.62 4.61
C PRO A 141 -23.11 16.40 5.05
N ASP A 142 -23.21 17.67 4.68
CA ASP A 142 -24.31 18.57 5.06
C ASP A 142 -25.47 18.53 4.04
N GLU A 143 -25.30 17.82 2.92
CA GLU A 143 -26.24 17.72 1.81
C GLU A 143 -26.62 19.10 1.21
N ASP A 144 -25.73 20.07 1.27
CA ASP A 144 -25.95 21.45 0.82
C ASP A 144 -25.47 21.70 -0.62
N GLY A 145 -24.87 20.68 -1.25
CA GLY A 145 -24.32 20.70 -2.60
C GLY A 145 -22.85 21.14 -2.65
N VAL A 146 -22.22 21.47 -1.52
CA VAL A 146 -20.81 21.87 -1.42
C VAL A 146 -19.99 20.67 -0.96
N LYS A 147 -19.05 20.25 -1.80
CA LYS A 147 -18.12 19.18 -1.46
C LYS A 147 -16.87 19.73 -0.80
N THR A 148 -16.47 19.10 0.27
CA THR A 148 -15.25 19.35 1.06
C THR A 148 -14.32 18.16 0.90
N GLN A 149 -13.03 18.40 0.70
CA GLN A 149 -12.01 17.35 0.58
C GLN A 149 -11.72 16.75 1.97
N TYR A 150 -11.95 15.45 2.16
CA TYR A 150 -11.66 14.78 3.45
C TYR A 150 -10.60 13.69 3.36
N THR A 151 -10.40 13.10 2.18
CA THR A 151 -9.43 12.02 1.99
C THR A 151 -8.58 12.26 0.76
N ILE A 152 -7.40 11.65 0.69
CA ILE A 152 -6.53 11.72 -0.48
C ILE A 152 -6.54 10.37 -1.21
N PRO A 153 -7.13 10.28 -2.41
CA PRO A 153 -7.20 9.02 -3.15
C PRO A 153 -5.82 8.55 -3.62
N ALA A 154 -5.57 7.25 -3.50
CA ALA A 154 -4.36 6.63 -4.04
C ALA A 154 -4.49 6.38 -5.56
N ARG A 155 -3.50 6.83 -6.33
CA ARG A 155 -3.45 6.57 -7.77
C ARG A 155 -2.95 5.16 -8.08
N ARG A 156 -3.75 4.39 -8.82
CA ARG A 156 -3.30 3.11 -9.38
C ARG A 156 -2.48 3.35 -10.64
N ILE A 157 -1.38 2.61 -10.80
CA ILE A 157 -0.55 2.62 -12.01
C ILE A 157 -1.33 2.06 -13.20
N SER A 158 -2.24 1.13 -12.95
CA SER A 158 -3.15 0.55 -13.95
C SER A 158 -4.58 0.59 -13.45
N VAL A 159 -5.51 1.01 -14.31
CA VAL A 159 -6.95 0.91 -14.06
C VAL A 159 -7.48 -0.50 -14.30
N VAL A 160 -6.69 -1.39 -14.90
CA VAL A 160 -7.04 -2.80 -15.09
C VAL A 160 -7.29 -3.42 -13.72
N ASN A 161 -8.49 -3.95 -13.53
CA ASN A 161 -8.90 -4.58 -12.28
C ASN A 161 -8.53 -6.07 -12.25
N GLN A 162 -8.50 -6.73 -13.41
CA GLN A 162 -8.31 -8.17 -13.54
C GLN A 162 -7.35 -8.46 -14.70
N GLY A 163 -6.42 -9.39 -14.47
CA GLY A 163 -5.56 -9.94 -15.51
C GLY A 163 -5.80 -11.44 -15.63
N ALA A 164 -6.00 -11.93 -16.84
CA ALA A 164 -6.06 -13.36 -17.12
C ALA A 164 -4.70 -13.85 -17.61
N PHE A 165 -4.33 -15.07 -17.24
CA PHE A 165 -3.11 -15.73 -17.69
C PHE A 165 -3.46 -17.14 -18.17
N VAL A 166 -2.86 -17.57 -19.28
CA VAL A 166 -2.98 -18.93 -19.82
C VAL A 166 -1.61 -19.63 -19.78
N ARG A 167 -1.61 -20.95 -19.57
CA ARG A 167 -0.39 -21.76 -19.49
C ARG A 167 0.19 -21.99 -20.90
N SER A 168 1.16 -21.16 -21.28
CA SER A 168 1.83 -21.26 -22.60
C SER A 168 2.49 -22.61 -22.88
N ASP A 169 2.89 -23.35 -21.85
CA ASP A 169 3.44 -24.70 -21.98
C ASP A 169 2.35 -25.74 -22.26
N TRP A 170 1.13 -25.53 -21.75
CA TRP A 170 -0.01 -26.39 -22.05
C TRP A 170 -0.53 -26.17 -23.47
N LEU A 171 -0.59 -24.90 -23.92
CA LEU A 171 -0.90 -24.57 -25.31
C LEU A 171 0.03 -25.30 -26.29
N LYS A 172 1.34 -25.28 -26.02
CA LYS A 172 2.35 -26.01 -26.83
C LYS A 172 2.18 -27.52 -26.78
N ALA A 173 1.82 -28.09 -25.63
CA ALA A 173 1.61 -29.53 -25.50
C ALA A 173 0.38 -30.03 -26.28
N LEU A 174 -0.62 -29.16 -26.43
CA LEU A 174 -1.87 -29.43 -27.14
C LEU A 174 -1.83 -29.02 -28.63
N ASP A 175 -0.74 -28.40 -29.07
CA ASP A 175 -0.62 -27.78 -30.40
C ASP A 175 -1.74 -26.74 -30.67
N MET A 176 -2.05 -25.93 -29.65
CA MET A 176 -3.09 -24.90 -29.68
C MET A 176 -2.49 -23.49 -29.65
N GLU A 177 -3.16 -22.55 -30.34
CA GLU A 177 -2.88 -21.12 -30.27
C GLU A 177 -3.53 -20.47 -29.03
N GLU A 178 -3.10 -19.26 -28.67
CA GLU A 178 -3.70 -18.50 -27.57
C GLU A 178 -5.21 -18.22 -27.84
N PRO A 179 -6.12 -18.60 -26.93
CA PRO A 179 -7.55 -18.35 -27.11
C PRO A 179 -7.88 -16.86 -27.21
N THR A 180 -8.64 -16.50 -28.24
CA THR A 180 -9.07 -15.11 -28.50
C THR A 180 -10.56 -14.87 -28.21
N ASN A 181 -11.31 -15.94 -27.95
CA ASN A 181 -12.73 -15.91 -27.62
C ASN A 181 -13.11 -17.03 -26.63
N ILE A 182 -14.38 -17.06 -26.21
CA ILE A 182 -14.87 -17.99 -25.18
C ILE A 182 -14.86 -19.43 -25.67
N ASP A 183 -15.23 -19.67 -26.94
CA ASP A 183 -15.31 -21.03 -27.50
C ASP A 183 -13.90 -21.66 -27.55
N GLU A 184 -12.91 -20.90 -28.05
CA GLU A 184 -11.50 -21.32 -28.06
C GLU A 184 -10.95 -21.54 -26.64
N LEU A 185 -11.38 -20.72 -25.67
CA LEU A 185 -10.99 -20.89 -24.28
C LEU A 185 -11.58 -22.19 -23.73
N GLU A 186 -12.86 -22.46 -23.98
CA GLU A 186 -13.53 -23.69 -23.54
C GLU A 186 -12.88 -24.94 -24.13
N GLU A 187 -12.55 -24.93 -25.44
CA GLU A 187 -11.80 -26.00 -26.09
C GLU A 187 -10.45 -26.27 -25.42
N TYR A 188 -9.69 -25.20 -25.13
CA TYR A 188 -8.41 -25.32 -24.42
C TYR A 188 -8.58 -25.91 -23.02
N LEU A 189 -9.61 -25.48 -22.27
CA LEU A 189 -9.84 -25.97 -20.91
C LEU A 189 -10.20 -27.46 -20.89
N TYR A 190 -11.03 -27.94 -21.83
CA TYR A 190 -11.33 -29.37 -21.95
C TYR A 190 -10.10 -30.17 -22.39
N ALA A 191 -9.40 -29.73 -23.44
CA ALA A 191 -8.21 -30.41 -23.94
C ALA A 191 -7.13 -30.54 -22.86
N ALA A 192 -6.89 -29.48 -22.08
CA ALA A 192 -5.96 -29.52 -20.96
C ALA A 192 -6.40 -30.51 -19.86
N LYS A 193 -7.71 -30.62 -19.59
CA LYS A 193 -8.25 -31.57 -18.60
C LYS A 193 -8.08 -33.01 -19.05
N GLU A 194 -8.45 -33.30 -20.30
CA GLU A 194 -8.38 -34.65 -20.89
C GLU A 194 -6.96 -35.15 -21.02
N ALA A 195 -6.02 -34.26 -21.35
CA ALA A 195 -4.59 -34.57 -21.43
C ALA A 195 -3.89 -34.63 -20.06
N GLU A 196 -4.62 -34.40 -18.96
CA GLU A 196 -4.10 -34.43 -17.58
C GLU A 196 -2.82 -33.59 -17.38
N LEU A 197 -2.75 -32.38 -17.99
CA LEU A 197 -1.54 -31.56 -18.01
C LEU A 197 -1.11 -31.00 -16.63
N GLY A 198 -1.96 -31.13 -15.61
CA GLY A 198 -1.67 -30.88 -14.20
C GLY A 198 -1.58 -32.15 -13.34
N GLY A 199 -1.53 -33.34 -13.94
CA GLY A 199 -1.58 -34.64 -13.27
C GLY A 199 -3.01 -35.09 -12.92
N GLU A 200 -3.14 -36.05 -11.99
CA GLU A 200 -4.43 -36.63 -11.56
C GLU A 200 -5.48 -35.56 -11.18
N MET A 201 -5.03 -34.44 -10.61
CA MET A 201 -5.87 -33.27 -10.30
C MET A 201 -5.57 -32.09 -11.22
N THR A 202 -5.74 -32.29 -12.52
CA THR A 202 -5.67 -31.17 -13.47
C THR A 202 -6.83 -30.20 -13.26
N ILE A 203 -6.50 -28.93 -12.99
CA ILE A 203 -7.43 -27.80 -12.85
C ILE A 203 -7.07 -26.77 -13.94
N PRO A 204 -7.72 -26.81 -15.11
CA PRO A 204 -7.39 -25.92 -16.23
C PRO A 204 -7.80 -24.48 -16.05
N PHE A 205 -8.80 -24.25 -15.20
CA PHE A 205 -9.29 -22.94 -14.87
C PHE A 205 -9.28 -22.74 -13.36
N SER A 206 -8.63 -21.68 -12.92
CA SER A 206 -8.74 -21.18 -11.55
C SER A 206 -8.88 -19.68 -11.61
N TYR A 207 -9.76 -19.17 -10.76
CA TYR A 207 -9.96 -17.76 -10.59
C TYR A 207 -9.98 -17.45 -9.11
N ALA A 208 -9.10 -16.54 -8.70
CA ALA A 208 -9.03 -16.07 -7.34
C ALA A 208 -9.06 -14.55 -7.36
N ILE A 209 -10.13 -13.98 -6.80
CA ILE A 209 -10.05 -12.65 -6.19
C ILE A 209 -9.80 -12.88 -4.71
N PHE A 210 -8.95 -12.06 -4.09
CA PHE A 210 -8.80 -12.01 -2.64
C PHE A 210 -10.10 -11.47 -2.02
N THR A 211 -11.04 -12.36 -1.73
CA THR A 211 -12.31 -12.05 -1.07
C THR A 211 -12.65 -13.15 -0.10
N SER A 212 -13.11 -12.76 1.09
CA SER A 212 -13.59 -13.68 2.13
C SER A 212 -14.87 -14.41 1.70
N ASN A 213 -15.55 -13.93 0.66
CA ASN A 213 -16.74 -14.58 0.14
C ASN A 213 -16.40 -15.48 -1.07
N PRO A 214 -16.44 -16.81 -0.93
CA PRO A 214 -16.12 -17.74 -2.01
C PRO A 214 -17.08 -17.63 -3.20
N MET A 215 -18.25 -17.01 -3.03
CA MET A 215 -19.25 -16.80 -4.08
C MET A 215 -19.09 -15.48 -4.84
N PHE A 216 -18.20 -14.58 -4.41
CA PHE A 216 -18.00 -13.30 -5.09
C PHE A 216 -17.55 -13.50 -6.54
N ALA A 217 -16.58 -14.39 -6.76
CA ALA A 217 -16.17 -14.81 -8.10
C ALA A 217 -17.35 -15.39 -8.90
N MET A 218 -18.14 -16.27 -8.27
CA MET A 218 -19.30 -16.92 -8.89
C MET A 218 -20.38 -15.92 -9.32
N ARG A 219 -20.61 -14.83 -8.58
CA ARG A 219 -21.59 -13.79 -8.94
C ARG A 219 -21.28 -13.17 -10.30
N TYR A 220 -20.01 -12.84 -10.58
CA TYR A 220 -19.61 -12.24 -11.86
C TYR A 220 -19.80 -13.20 -13.03
N TYR A 221 -19.50 -14.49 -12.84
CA TYR A 221 -19.80 -15.52 -13.84
C TYR A 221 -21.30 -15.61 -14.09
N ILE A 222 -22.11 -15.78 -13.03
CA ILE A 222 -23.56 -15.92 -13.17
C ILE A 222 -24.15 -14.70 -13.89
N SER A 223 -23.72 -13.47 -13.56
CA SER A 223 -24.19 -12.27 -14.27
C SER A 223 -23.73 -12.17 -15.73
N ALA A 224 -22.64 -12.85 -16.10
CA ALA A 224 -22.19 -12.92 -17.50
C ALA A 224 -22.96 -13.98 -18.31
N PHE A 225 -23.57 -14.97 -17.64
CA PHE A 225 -24.29 -16.08 -18.28
C PHE A 225 -25.82 -16.01 -18.12
N VAL A 226 -26.32 -15.20 -17.19
CA VAL A 226 -27.74 -14.98 -16.94
C VAL A 226 -28.07 -13.55 -17.36
N ASN A 227 -28.47 -13.41 -18.62
CA ASN A 227 -29.26 -12.25 -19.08
C ASN A 227 -30.66 -12.32 -18.49
#